data_AF-A0A2N0ZD46-F1
#
_entry.id   AF-A0A2N0ZD46-F1
#
_cell.length_a   1.000
_cell.length_b   1.000
_cell.length_c   1.000
_cell.angle_alpha   90.00
_cell.angle_beta   90.00
_cell.angle_gamma   90.00
#
_symmetry.space_group_name_H-M   'P 1'
#
loop_
_entity.id
_entity.type
_entity.pdbx_description
1 polymer ?
#
loop_
_entity_poly.entity_id
_entity_poly.type
_entity_poly.pdbx_seq_one_letter_code
_entity_poly.pdbx_strand_id
1 'polypeptide(L)' 'MNNRIENTATESIISILDIFVIILLKDDPLIFIVFLILLKAVTKDSIQRISFILLTIAASDLSY' A
#
# COMPACT_ATOMS: atom_id res chain seq x y z
N MET A 1 -7.14 -21.15 -15.02
CA MET A 1 -5.78 -21.26 -14.45
C MET A 1 -5.08 -19.90 -14.32
N ASN A 2 -5.33 -18.92 -15.22
CA ASN A 2 -4.71 -17.57 -15.17
C ASN A 2 -4.98 -16.77 -13.88
N ASN A 3 -6.22 -16.73 -13.38
CA ASN A 3 -6.57 -15.86 -12.23
C ASN A 3 -5.81 -16.19 -10.93
N ARG A 4 -5.25 -17.40 -10.78
CA ARG A 4 -4.47 -17.75 -9.59
C ARG A 4 -3.06 -17.16 -9.62
N ILE A 5 -2.46 -17.05 -10.81
CA ILE A 5 -1.10 -16.51 -10.97
C ILE A 5 -1.14 -14.99 -10.81
N GLU A 6 -2.15 -14.33 -11.39
CA GLU A 6 -2.37 -12.90 -11.20
C GLU A 6 -2.55 -12.55 -9.72
N ASN A 7 -3.38 -13.30 -8.99
CA ASN A 7 -3.64 -13.01 -7.58
C ASN A 7 -2.38 -13.10 -6.72
N THR A 8 -1.51 -14.09 -6.96
CA THR A 8 -0.23 -14.22 -6.24
C THR A 8 0.75 -13.10 -6.56
N ALA A 9 0.80 -12.64 -7.81
CA ALA A 9 1.66 -11.52 -8.21
C ALA A 9 1.18 -10.21 -7.57
N THR A 10 -0.13 -9.95 -7.57
CA THR A 10 -0.72 -8.75 -6.97
C THR A 10 -0.51 -8.70 -5.45
N GLU A 11 -0.69 -9.81 -4.74
CA GLU A 11 -0.45 -9.85 -3.29
C GLU A 11 1.04 -9.61 -2.93
N SER A 12 1.95 -10.12 -3.75
CA SER A 12 3.39 -9.89 -3.58
C SER A 12 3.77 -8.43 -3.81
N ILE A 13 3.24 -7.81 -4.86
CA ILE A 13 3.45 -6.38 -5.16
C ILE A 13 2.94 -5.50 -4.02
N ILE A 14 1.77 -5.81 -3.47
CA ILE A 14 1.20 -5.05 -2.35
C ILE A 14 2.09 -5.16 -1.12
N SER A 15 2.58 -6.35 -0.80
CA SER A 15 3.45 -6.53 0.37
C SER A 15 4.75 -5.73 0.24
N ILE A 16 5.31 -5.65 -0.99
CA ILE A 16 6.47 -4.80 -1.27
C ILE A 16 6.10 -3.32 -1.10
N LEU A 17 4.94 -2.91 -1.61
CA LEU A 17 4.45 -1.53 -1.52
C LEU A 17 4.26 -1.10 -0.05
N ASP A 18 3.69 -1.97 0.78
CA ASP A 18 3.53 -1.77 2.22
C ASP A 18 4.90 -1.52 2.90
N ILE A 19 5.95 -2.27 2.53
CA ILE A 19 7.31 -2.09 3.05
C ILE A 19 7.91 -0.76 2.59
N PHE A 20 7.80 -0.44 1.30
CA PHE A 20 8.33 0.81 0.74
C PHE A 20 7.74 2.03 1.43
N VAL A 21 6.43 2.00 1.64
CA VAL A 21 5.69 3.04 2.34
C VAL A 21 6.21 3.28 3.76
N ILE A 22 6.41 2.20 4.52
CA ILE A 22 6.93 2.29 5.90
C ILE A 22 8.35 2.89 5.92
N ILE A 23 9.17 2.58 4.91
CA ILE A 23 10.55 3.08 4.81
C ILE A 23 10.61 4.54 4.33
N LEU A 24 9.74 4.93 3.38
CA LEU A 24 9.71 6.26 2.78
C LEU A 24 9.23 7.33 3.75
N LEU A 25 8.28 7.01 4.63
CA LEU A 25 7.77 7.95 5.62
C LEU A 25 8.51 7.83 6.94
N LYS A 26 9.64 8.54 6.98
CA LYS A 26 10.61 8.56 8.07
C LYS A 26 10.10 9.21 9.35
N ASP A 27 9.10 10.07 9.25
CA ASP A 27 8.70 10.97 10.35
C ASP A 27 7.82 10.27 11.40
N ASP A 28 6.82 9.50 10.97
CA ASP A 28 5.89 8.80 11.87
C ASP A 28 5.52 7.40 11.35
N PRO A 29 6.42 6.41 11.47
CA PRO A 29 6.22 5.06 10.93
C PRO A 29 5.00 4.35 11.54
N LEU A 30 4.64 4.66 12.80
CA LEU A 30 3.48 4.08 13.47
C LEU A 30 2.15 4.49 12.85
N ILE A 31 1.99 5.78 12.51
CA ILE A 31 0.77 6.30 11.88
C ILE A 31 0.54 5.59 10.55
N PHE A 32 1.62 5.33 9.81
CA PHE A 32 1.54 4.68 8.52
C PHE A 32 1.24 3.18 8.59
N ILE A 33 1.79 2.48 9.58
CA ILE A 33 1.42 1.08 9.83
C ILE A 33 -0.08 0.98 10.14
N VAL A 34 -0.60 1.87 10.98
CA VAL A 34 -2.03 1.93 11.28
C VAL A 34 -2.84 2.23 10.02
N PHE A 35 -2.38 3.17 9.19
CA PHE A 35 -3.02 3.48 7.91
C PHE A 35 -3.07 2.27 6.97
N LEU A 36 -1.97 1.52 6.82
CA LEU A 36 -1.92 0.32 5.97
C LEU A 36 -2.85 -0.78 6.48
N ILE A 37 -2.91 -0.99 7.81
CA ILE A 37 -3.82 -1.95 8.43
C ILE A 37 -5.28 -1.56 8.18
N LEU A 38 -5.64 -0.28 8.38
CA LEU A 38 -6.98 0.24 8.13
C LEU A 38 -7.35 0.16 6.66
N LEU A 39 -6.42 0.51 5.76
CA LEU A 39 -6.61 0.45 4.33
C LEU A 39 -6.91 -0.99 3.90
N LYS A 40 -6.13 -1.96 4.39
CA LYS A 40 -6.36 -3.39 4.13
C LYS A 40 -7.70 -3.88 4.69
N ALA A 41 -8.18 -3.33 5.80
CA ALA A 41 -9.47 -3.68 6.38
C ALA A 41 -10.66 -3.09 5.60
N VAL A 42 -10.50 -1.89 5.03
CA VAL A 42 -11.57 -1.16 4.31
C VAL A 42 -11.61 -1.47 2.82
N THR A 43 -10.49 -1.80 2.19
CA THR A 43 -10.43 -2.14 0.75
C THR A 43 -10.46 -3.64 0.52
N LYS A 44 -11.52 -4.10 -0.16
CA LYS A 44 -11.69 -5.50 -0.59
C LYS A 44 -10.95 -5.80 -1.90
N ASP A 45 -10.76 -4.78 -2.73
CA ASP A 45 -10.10 -4.87 -4.02
C ASP A 45 -8.63 -4.44 -3.92
N SER A 46 -7.74 -5.29 -4.45
CA SER A 46 -6.30 -5.09 -4.44
C SER A 46 -5.86 -3.88 -5.26
N ILE A 47 -6.55 -3.55 -6.35
CA ILE A 47 -6.25 -2.38 -7.19
C ILE A 47 -6.56 -1.09 -6.43
N GLN A 48 -7.69 -1.04 -5.73
CA GLN A 48 -8.06 0.12 -4.91
C GLN A 48 -7.01 0.37 -3.82
N ARG A 49 -6.51 -0.69 -3.18
CA ARG A 49 -5.45 -0.61 -2.18
C ARG A 49 -4.15 -0.05 -2.76
N ILE A 50 -3.73 -0.54 -3.93
CA ILE A 50 -2.54 -0.06 -4.64
C ILE A 50 -2.68 1.43 -5.00
N SER A 51 -3.85 1.85 -5.50
CA SER A 51 -4.11 3.25 -5.85
C SER A 51 -4.02 4.17 -4.63
N PHE A 52 -4.57 3.76 -3.48
CA PHE A 52 -4.49 4.54 -2.24
C PHE A 52 -3.06 4.67 -1.73
N ILE A 53 -2.29 3.58 -1.77
CA ILE A 53 -0.89 3.59 -1.37
C ILE A 53 -0.09 4.56 -2.25
N LEU A 54 -0.23 4.47 -3.57
CA LEU A 54 0.44 5.37 -4.51
C LEU A 54 0.03 6.83 -4.30
N LEU A 55 -1.26 7.08 -4.05
CA LEU A 55 -1.75 8.43 -3.75
C LEU A 55 -1.11 8.99 -2.48
N THR A 56 -0.92 8.16 -1.45
CA THR A 56 -0.35 8.62 -0.18
C THR A 56 1.13 8.92 -0.31
N ILE A 57 1.87 8.12 -1.09
CA ILE A 57 3.26 8.42 -1.47
C ILE A 57 3.33 9.75 -2.24
N ALA A 58 2.52 9.93 -3.28
CA ALA A 58 2.50 11.16 -4.06
C ALA A 58 2.11 12.39 -3.21
N ALA A 59 1.15 12.25 -2.29
CA ALA A 59 0.75 13.31 -1.38
C ALA A 59 1.84 13.67 -0.36
N SER A 60 2.61 12.69 0.12
CA SER A 60 3.75 12.94 1.00
C SER A 60 4.87 13.72 0.31
N ASP A 61 5.10 13.46 -0.98
CA ASP A 61 6.09 14.17 -1.78
C ASP A 61 5.63 15.59 -2.15
N LEU A 62 4.34 15.79 -2.42
CA LEU A 62 3.75 17.10 -2.72
C LEU A 62 3.68 18.04 -1.50
N SER A 63 3.80 17.51 -0.29
CA SER A 63 3.72 18.29 0.95
C SER A 63 5.06 18.92 1.35
N TYR A 64 6.12 18.76 0.55
CA TYR A 64 7.44 19.37 0.71
C TYR A 64 7.73 20.46 -0.34
#